data_AF-A0AAU6XVF2-F1
#
_entry.id   AF-A0AAU6XVF2-F1
#
_cell.length_a   1.000
_cell.length_b   1.000
_cell.length_c   1.000
_cell.angle_alpha   90.00
_cell.angle_beta   90.00
_cell.angle_gamma   90.00
#
_symmetry.space_group_name_H-M   'P 1'
#
loop_
_entity.id
_entity.type
_entity.pdbx_description
1 polymer ?
#
loop_
_entity_poly.entity_id
_entity_poly.type
_entity_poly.pdbx_seq_one_letter_code
_entity_poly.pdbx_strand_id
1 'polypeptide(L)'
;MKNINLLKRTFVRQTGQDECGNSCLAMILNYSGLTLASRQMRSLKAPPGGYSLLSLKELAFKSGLNGRCVELEMAFLRAIQQPCILHTLNDHNEPHYQVCYGSKISRKGSQYLMADPAKQFYFITEEELSRRWSSKAALYFEPLEQNLTPFSASPWLSLLRVVPYPVGLWGVLPLMAVLSALLGIALSWVLQKGINDRSILEGPVIAILLCLLLVIGICRAGLGFLRQFILIKVNMVINEYLTERFIKGAFYSRAGEFPASSFFIRSSIRDIQRIQNALSSFLSILLPEGTLVICLLVVIAWNSTSGGLFSVIYMAVTACLAYRNSNTNTYQFSHLSQLSGGNEEALTRDALSMTNITDAGHLQERFEYHLSRQELATAHISSIAISAGLRSLFIEACGAVYAIGLFALLIANYINGDVSYSLLMVMVICGYFASTLMPRLCMVINTLAEGADAFIQYQAFHADRS
;
A
#
# COMPACT_ATOMS: atom_id res chain seq x y z
N MET A 1 25.00 -2.35 -0.18
CA MET A 1 23.63 -2.81 0.19
C MET A 1 22.82 -2.98 -1.08
N LYS A 2 22.19 -4.14 -1.28
CA LYS A 2 21.32 -4.40 -2.43
C LYS A 2 20.15 -3.39 -2.46
N ASN A 3 19.71 -2.99 -3.65
CA ASN A 3 18.53 -2.12 -3.78
C ASN A 3 17.27 -2.90 -3.37
N ILE A 4 16.84 -2.70 -2.12
CA ILE A 4 15.70 -3.40 -1.51
C ILE A 4 14.43 -3.25 -2.34
N ASN A 5 14.21 -2.08 -2.95
CA ASN A 5 13.02 -1.83 -3.76
C ASN A 5 12.98 -2.70 -5.02
N LEU A 6 14.14 -3.02 -5.60
CA LEU A 6 14.21 -3.97 -6.71
C LEU A 6 14.11 -5.42 -6.23
N LEU A 7 14.70 -5.78 -5.08
CA LEU A 7 14.52 -7.11 -4.48
C LEU A 7 13.05 -7.41 -4.19
N LYS A 8 12.29 -6.42 -3.71
CA LYS A 8 10.84 -6.57 -3.52
C LYS A 8 10.10 -7.01 -4.77
N ARG A 9 10.63 -6.76 -5.97
CA ARG A 9 10.02 -7.18 -7.24
C ARG A 9 10.21 -8.65 -7.56
N THR A 10 11.17 -9.31 -6.93
CA THR A 10 11.32 -10.75 -7.08
C THR A 10 10.27 -11.51 -6.28
N PHE A 11 9.53 -10.84 -5.39
CA PHE A 11 8.54 -11.44 -4.51
C PHE A 11 7.50 -12.26 -5.26
N VAL A 12 7.28 -13.47 -4.79
CA VAL A 12 6.25 -14.37 -5.27
C VAL A 12 5.40 -14.78 -4.07
N ARG A 13 4.10 -14.49 -4.15
CA ARG A 13 3.12 -14.93 -3.17
C ARG A 13 2.77 -16.40 -3.40
N GLN A 14 2.57 -17.15 -2.32
CA GLN A 14 2.05 -18.53 -2.40
C GLN A 14 0.58 -18.57 -2.84
N THR A 15 0.19 -19.55 -3.65
CA THR A 15 -1.20 -19.75 -4.09
C THR A 15 -1.93 -20.84 -3.30
N GLY A 16 -1.21 -21.60 -2.48
CA GLY A 16 -1.76 -22.53 -1.48
C GLY A 16 -0.90 -22.57 -0.21
N GLN A 17 -1.40 -23.24 0.82
CA GLN A 17 -0.68 -23.40 2.10
C GLN A 17 0.63 -24.20 1.92
N ASP A 18 0.60 -25.26 1.12
CA ASP A 18 1.74 -26.15 0.87
C ASP A 18 2.77 -25.57 -0.12
N GLU A 19 2.53 -24.38 -0.67
CA GLU A 19 3.31 -23.82 -1.79
C GLU A 19 4.38 -22.80 -1.36
N CYS A 20 4.62 -22.66 -0.05
CA CYS A 20 5.64 -21.74 0.46
C CYS A 20 7.05 -22.06 -0.12
N GLY A 21 7.38 -23.35 -0.28
CA GLY A 21 8.64 -23.80 -0.88
C GLY A 21 8.82 -23.40 -2.35
N ASN A 22 7.82 -23.67 -3.20
CA ASN A 22 7.83 -23.29 -4.62
C ASN A 22 7.95 -21.78 -4.80
N SER A 23 7.21 -21.04 -3.98
CA SER A 23 7.23 -19.58 -4.00
C SER A 23 8.60 -19.03 -3.59
N CYS A 24 9.23 -19.61 -2.56
CA CYS A 24 10.60 -19.27 -2.18
C CYS A 24 11.59 -19.52 -3.31
N LEU A 25 11.53 -20.68 -3.97
CA LEU A 25 12.40 -20.98 -5.09
C LEU A 25 12.15 -20.05 -6.29
N ALA A 26 10.89 -19.73 -6.58
CA ALA A 26 10.51 -18.77 -7.62
C ALA A 26 11.07 -17.36 -7.35
N MET A 27 11.17 -16.95 -6.09
CA MET A 27 11.82 -15.68 -5.70
C MET A 27 13.33 -15.69 -5.98
N ILE A 28 14.02 -16.81 -5.71
CA ILE A 28 15.45 -16.97 -6.01
C ILE A 28 15.71 -16.98 -7.53
N LEU A 29 14.85 -17.64 -8.30
CA LEU A 29 14.91 -17.64 -9.76
C LEU A 29 14.74 -16.23 -10.33
N ASN A 30 13.77 -15.46 -9.81
CA ASN A 30 13.58 -14.05 -10.17
C ASN A 30 14.79 -13.18 -9.79
N TYR A 31 15.42 -13.43 -8.64
CA TYR A 31 16.64 -12.74 -8.22
C TYR A 31 17.80 -12.94 -9.22
N SER A 32 17.84 -14.10 -9.87
CA SER A 32 18.86 -14.49 -10.85
C SER A 32 18.47 -14.17 -12.29
N GLY A 33 17.34 -13.46 -12.51
CA GLY A 33 16.83 -13.11 -13.85
C GLY A 33 16.16 -14.26 -14.61
N LEU A 34 15.99 -15.42 -13.99
CA LEU A 34 15.38 -16.62 -14.59
C LEU A 34 13.85 -16.59 -14.51
N THR A 35 13.23 -15.58 -15.13
CA THR A 35 11.77 -15.33 -15.04
C THR A 35 10.92 -16.45 -15.65
N LEU A 36 11.41 -17.10 -16.72
CA LEU A 36 10.76 -18.27 -17.33
C LEU A 36 10.71 -19.46 -16.36
N ALA A 37 11.84 -19.79 -15.73
CA ALA A 37 11.90 -20.86 -14.75
C ALA A 37 11.04 -20.53 -13.51
N SER A 38 11.05 -19.27 -13.06
CA SER A 38 10.15 -18.80 -11.98
C SER A 38 8.67 -18.97 -12.33
N ARG A 39 8.27 -18.75 -13.59
CA ARG A 39 6.91 -19.03 -14.07
C ARG A 39 6.56 -20.50 -14.01
N GLN A 40 7.44 -21.36 -14.53
CA GLN A 40 7.24 -22.81 -14.46
C GLN A 40 7.12 -23.29 -13.01
N MET A 41 7.98 -22.79 -12.11
CA MET A 41 7.94 -23.13 -10.69
C MET A 41 6.60 -22.79 -10.03
N ARG A 42 5.99 -21.66 -10.39
CA ARG A 42 4.68 -21.22 -9.89
C ARG A 42 3.49 -22.01 -10.44
N SER A 43 3.68 -22.69 -11.57
CA SER A 43 2.65 -23.57 -12.14
C SER A 43 2.63 -24.97 -11.53
N LEU A 44 3.69 -25.35 -10.81
CA LEU A 44 3.78 -26.64 -10.14
C LEU A 44 2.95 -26.63 -8.85
N LYS A 45 2.03 -27.58 -8.74
CA LYS A 45 1.32 -27.84 -7.48
C LYS A 45 2.24 -28.59 -6.52
N ALA A 46 2.33 -28.10 -5.29
CA ALA A 46 3.01 -28.80 -4.22
C ALA A 46 2.25 -30.08 -3.82
N PRO A 47 2.97 -31.13 -3.39
CA PRO A 47 2.33 -32.28 -2.76
C PRO A 47 1.66 -31.86 -1.43
N PRO A 48 0.66 -32.61 -0.94
CA PRO A 48 0.07 -32.38 0.38
C PRO A 48 1.16 -32.40 1.46
N GLY A 49 1.23 -31.36 2.29
CA GLY A 49 2.29 -31.18 3.29
C GLY A 49 3.56 -30.47 2.76
N GLY A 50 3.57 -30.06 1.50
CA GLY A 50 4.63 -29.25 0.90
C GLY A 50 5.88 -30.02 0.50
N TYR A 51 6.86 -29.30 -0.05
CA TYR A 51 8.13 -29.88 -0.48
C TYR A 51 9.13 -30.02 0.67
N SER A 52 9.86 -31.13 0.69
CA SER A 52 11.07 -31.25 1.50
C SER A 52 12.20 -30.37 0.94
N LEU A 53 13.18 -29.99 1.78
CA LEU A 53 14.38 -29.27 1.32
C LEU A 53 15.13 -30.02 0.22
N LEU A 54 15.16 -31.36 0.28
CA LEU A 54 15.78 -32.20 -0.74
C LEU A 54 15.04 -32.07 -2.09
N SER A 55 13.71 -32.13 -2.06
CA SER A 55 12.89 -31.95 -3.27
C SER A 55 13.04 -30.54 -3.85
N LEU A 56 13.13 -29.51 -3.00
CA LEU A 56 13.40 -28.14 -3.44
C LEU A 56 14.78 -28.00 -4.09
N LYS A 57 15.80 -28.68 -3.55
CA LYS A 57 17.14 -28.75 -4.17
C LYS A 57 17.09 -29.37 -5.57
N GLU A 58 16.37 -30.47 -5.73
CA GLU A 58 16.21 -31.13 -7.04
C GLU A 58 15.47 -30.24 -8.05
N LEU A 59 14.42 -29.55 -7.61
CA LEU A 59 13.69 -28.58 -8.42
C LEU A 59 14.56 -27.38 -8.81
N ALA A 60 15.40 -26.90 -7.88
CA ALA A 60 16.35 -25.83 -8.15
C ALA A 60 17.35 -26.26 -9.24
N PHE A 61 17.90 -27.47 -9.12
CA PHE A 61 18.85 -28.03 -10.09
C PHE A 61 18.22 -28.14 -11.49
N LYS A 62 16.99 -28.67 -11.59
CA LYS A 62 16.22 -28.72 -12.85
C LYS A 62 15.95 -27.34 -13.45
N SER A 63 15.88 -26.30 -12.61
CA SER A 63 15.63 -24.92 -13.01
C SER A 63 16.90 -24.12 -13.33
N GLY A 64 18.08 -24.78 -13.32
CA GLY A 64 19.37 -24.15 -13.62
C GLY A 64 20.09 -23.52 -12.43
N LEU A 65 19.68 -23.83 -11.19
CA LEU A 65 20.33 -23.35 -9.98
C LEU A 65 21.00 -24.50 -9.22
N ASN A 66 22.27 -24.32 -8.83
CA ASN A 66 22.96 -25.29 -7.99
C ASN A 66 22.84 -24.91 -6.51
N GLY A 67 22.29 -25.82 -5.71
CA GLY A 67 22.03 -25.60 -4.29
C GLY A 67 22.44 -26.78 -3.41
N ARG A 68 22.69 -26.51 -2.13
CA ARG A 68 23.09 -27.48 -1.11
C ARG A 68 22.19 -27.32 0.11
N CYS A 69 21.60 -28.43 0.56
CA CYS A 69 20.93 -28.48 1.86
C CYS A 69 22.00 -28.48 2.94
N VAL A 70 21.93 -27.52 3.84
CA VAL A 70 22.95 -27.29 4.87
C VAL A 70 22.29 -26.99 6.20
N GLU A 71 22.96 -27.35 7.28
CA GLU A 71 22.66 -26.83 8.60
C GLU A 71 23.65 -25.70 8.91
N LEU A 72 23.14 -24.53 9.28
CA LEU A 72 23.93 -23.31 9.38
C LEU A 72 23.75 -22.65 10.75
N GLU A 73 24.83 -22.10 11.28
CA GLU A 73 24.79 -21.25 12.47
C GLU A 73 24.49 -19.79 12.10
N MET A 74 23.96 -19.03 13.06
CA MET A 74 23.67 -17.59 12.88
C MET A 74 24.92 -16.80 12.48
N ALA A 75 26.10 -17.17 12.99
CA ALA A 75 27.37 -16.54 12.61
C ALA A 75 27.65 -16.68 11.10
N PHE A 76 27.36 -17.84 10.51
CA PHE A 76 27.54 -18.07 9.07
C PHE A 76 26.46 -17.36 8.26
N LEU A 77 25.20 -17.39 8.70
CA LEU A 77 24.11 -16.63 8.06
C LEU A 77 24.41 -15.12 8.03
N ARG A 78 25.08 -14.60 9.07
CA ARG A 78 25.53 -13.20 9.12
C ARG A 78 26.57 -12.89 8.04
N ALA A 79 27.50 -13.82 7.80
CA ALA A 79 28.56 -13.69 6.81
C ALA A 79 28.03 -13.86 5.37
N ILE A 80 27.03 -14.72 5.16
CA ILE A 80 26.40 -14.90 3.86
C ILE A 80 25.62 -13.63 3.46
N GLN A 81 26.04 -12.99 2.38
CA GLN A 81 25.37 -11.84 1.77
C GLN A 81 24.56 -12.23 0.52
N GLN A 82 24.13 -13.49 0.45
CA GLN A 82 23.42 -14.08 -0.67
C GLN A 82 22.06 -14.63 -0.25
N PRO A 83 21.09 -14.72 -1.18
CA PRO A 83 19.78 -15.20 -0.82
C PRO A 83 19.78 -16.71 -0.59
N CYS A 84 19.18 -17.16 0.52
CA CYS A 84 19.03 -18.56 0.87
C CYS A 84 17.61 -18.84 1.36
N ILE A 85 17.13 -20.07 1.20
CA ILE A 85 15.81 -20.48 1.71
C ILE A 85 16.02 -21.11 3.09
N LEU A 86 15.35 -20.58 4.10
CA LEU A 86 15.39 -21.06 5.48
C LEU A 86 14.13 -21.87 5.78
N HIS A 87 14.29 -22.98 6.50
CA HIS A 87 13.19 -23.76 7.06
C HIS A 87 12.87 -23.29 8.48
N THR A 88 11.86 -22.45 8.61
CA THR A 88 11.50 -21.72 9.83
C THR A 88 10.17 -22.20 10.40
N LEU A 89 9.84 -21.72 11.59
CA LEU A 89 8.50 -21.79 12.16
C LEU A 89 7.76 -20.47 11.94
N ASN A 90 6.50 -20.54 11.52
CA ASN A 90 5.61 -19.38 11.39
C ASN A 90 5.12 -18.90 12.79
N ASP A 91 4.27 -17.86 12.84
CA ASP A 91 3.75 -17.33 14.11
C ASP A 91 2.82 -18.29 14.87
N HIS A 92 2.35 -19.35 14.20
CA HIS A 92 1.56 -20.44 14.77
C HIS A 92 2.40 -21.67 15.08
N ASN A 93 3.73 -21.55 15.00
CA ASN A 93 4.67 -22.62 15.28
C ASN A 93 4.59 -23.80 14.29
N GLU A 94 4.13 -23.55 13.07
CA GLU A 94 4.06 -24.53 11.97
C GLU A 94 5.28 -24.39 11.05
N PRO A 95 5.78 -25.49 10.44
CA PRO A 95 6.87 -25.45 9.47
C PRO A 95 6.56 -24.54 8.28
N HIS A 96 7.51 -23.69 7.91
CA HIS A 96 7.35 -22.71 6.83
C HIS A 96 8.67 -22.35 6.18
N TYR A 97 8.66 -22.14 4.86
CA TYR A 97 9.84 -21.68 4.12
C TYR A 97 9.83 -20.17 3.91
N GLN A 98 11.00 -19.55 4.13
CA GLN A 98 11.20 -18.12 3.91
C GLN A 98 12.55 -17.86 3.26
N VAL A 99 12.66 -16.78 2.49
CA VAL A 99 13.93 -16.40 1.85
C VAL A 99 14.64 -15.36 2.72
N CYS A 100 15.89 -15.62 3.11
CA CYS A 100 16.77 -14.61 3.71
C CYS A 100 17.67 -14.02 2.62
N TYR A 101 17.65 -12.71 2.40
CA TYR A 101 18.45 -12.04 1.35
C TYR A 101 19.83 -11.55 1.81
N GLY A 102 20.08 -11.60 3.12
CA GLY A 102 21.31 -11.17 3.78
C GLY A 102 21.06 -10.40 5.08
N SER A 103 22.16 -10.11 5.77
CA SER A 103 22.17 -9.40 7.06
C SER A 103 22.62 -7.93 6.89
N LYS A 104 22.11 -7.07 7.77
CA LYS A 104 22.52 -5.67 7.94
C LYS A 104 22.80 -5.40 9.41
N ILE A 105 23.89 -4.69 9.69
CA ILE A 105 24.17 -4.18 11.03
C ILE A 105 23.29 -2.94 11.29
N SER A 106 22.56 -2.96 12.40
CA SER A 106 21.70 -1.89 12.87
C SER A 106 22.11 -1.43 14.28
N ARG A 107 21.57 -0.30 14.75
CA ARG A 107 21.84 0.22 16.11
C ARG A 107 21.39 -0.75 17.22
N LYS A 108 20.48 -1.69 16.90
CA LYS A 108 19.95 -2.71 17.82
C LYS A 108 20.58 -4.09 17.60
N GLY A 109 21.71 -4.18 16.88
CA GLY A 109 22.34 -5.45 16.51
C GLY A 109 22.13 -5.84 15.04
N SER A 110 22.38 -7.10 14.71
CA SER A 110 22.19 -7.64 13.35
C SER A 110 20.71 -7.82 13.03
N GLN A 111 20.30 -7.35 11.85
CA GLN A 111 18.96 -7.53 11.31
C GLN A 111 19.04 -8.27 9.97
N TYR A 112 18.06 -9.14 9.71
CA TYR A 112 18.02 -9.95 8.49
C TYR A 112 16.86 -9.50 7.61
N LEU A 113 17.11 -9.36 6.32
CA LEU A 113 16.05 -9.09 5.33
C LEU A 113 15.41 -10.42 4.92
N MET A 114 14.20 -10.66 5.39
CA MET A 114 13.41 -11.85 5.09
C MET A 114 12.33 -11.53 4.06
N ALA A 115 11.97 -12.51 3.25
CA ALA A 115 10.76 -12.51 2.45
C ALA A 115 9.96 -13.78 2.73
N ASP A 116 8.75 -13.59 3.25
CA ASP A 116 7.81 -14.66 3.53
C ASP A 116 6.74 -14.69 2.41
N PRO A 117 6.62 -15.80 1.66
CA PRO A 117 5.61 -15.95 0.60
C PRO A 117 4.17 -15.67 1.01
N ALA A 118 3.84 -15.80 2.30
CA ALA A 118 2.52 -15.55 2.85
C ALA A 118 2.32 -14.10 3.33
N LYS A 119 3.41 -13.40 3.68
CA LYS A 119 3.39 -12.00 4.14
C LYS A 119 3.88 -11.07 3.05
N GLN A 120 5.15 -10.69 3.10
CA GLN A 120 5.91 -9.83 2.20
C GLN A 120 7.38 -9.81 2.68
N PHE A 121 8.18 -8.86 2.19
CA PHE A 121 9.50 -8.54 2.73
C PHE A 121 9.42 -7.85 4.08
N TYR A 122 10.27 -8.24 5.03
CA TYR A 122 10.38 -7.62 6.35
C TYR A 122 11.77 -7.78 6.96
N PHE A 123 12.05 -6.97 7.98
CA PHE A 123 13.27 -7.11 8.79
C PHE A 123 12.97 -7.81 10.09
N ILE A 124 13.82 -8.76 10.47
CA ILE A 124 13.77 -9.50 11.73
C ILE A 124 15.08 -9.33 12.49
N THR A 125 15.04 -9.29 13.82
CA THR A 125 16.28 -9.27 14.63
C THR A 125 16.90 -10.67 14.71
N GLU A 126 18.18 -10.71 15.05
CA GLU A 126 18.90 -11.98 15.24
C GLU A 126 18.25 -12.87 16.31
N GLU A 127 17.81 -12.30 17.43
CA GLU A 127 17.21 -13.08 18.52
C GLU A 127 15.89 -13.72 18.09
N GLU A 128 15.04 -12.97 17.38
CA GLU A 128 13.75 -13.44 16.92
C GLU A 128 13.90 -14.48 15.79
N LEU A 129 14.85 -14.26 14.87
CA LEU A 129 15.16 -15.23 13.82
C LEU A 129 15.71 -16.53 14.41
N SER A 130 16.62 -16.45 15.39
CA SER A 130 17.18 -17.63 16.05
C SER A 130 16.12 -18.47 16.76
N ARG A 131 15.04 -17.85 17.27
CA ARG A 131 13.91 -18.57 17.86
C ARG A 131 13.05 -19.27 16.81
N ARG A 132 12.74 -18.58 15.71
CA ARG A 132 11.93 -19.13 14.60
C ARG A 132 12.67 -20.16 13.76
N TRP A 133 14.00 -20.08 13.68
CA TRP A 133 14.84 -20.97 12.88
C TRP A 133 15.51 -22.04 13.76
N SER A 134 14.71 -22.75 14.56
CA SER A 134 15.18 -23.80 15.47
C SER A 134 15.87 -24.96 14.74
N SER A 135 15.41 -25.28 13.52
CA SER A 135 15.95 -26.38 12.73
C SER A 135 17.34 -26.11 12.17
N LYS A 136 17.78 -24.84 12.11
CA LYS A 136 19.02 -24.39 11.43
C LYS A 136 19.20 -24.87 9.99
N ALA A 137 18.18 -25.49 9.40
CA ALA A 137 18.22 -26.07 8.07
C ALA A 137 17.95 -24.98 7.03
N ALA A 138 18.75 -24.98 5.97
CA ALA A 138 18.64 -24.04 4.87
C ALA A 138 19.00 -24.72 3.53
N LEU A 139 18.44 -24.18 2.44
CA LEU A 139 18.92 -24.40 1.09
C LEU A 139 19.80 -23.21 0.70
N TYR A 140 21.11 -23.47 0.67
CA TYR A 140 22.13 -22.51 0.26
C TYR A 140 22.43 -22.67 -1.22
N PHE A 141 22.57 -21.57 -1.95
CA PHE A 141 22.92 -21.58 -3.37
C PHE A 141 24.37 -21.17 -3.58
N GLU A 142 25.01 -21.74 -4.60
CA GLU A 142 26.29 -21.23 -5.09
C GLU A 142 26.13 -19.79 -5.60
N PRO A 143 27.23 -18.99 -5.70
CA PRO A 143 27.15 -17.56 -5.93
C PRO A 143 26.19 -17.13 -7.04
N LEU A 144 25.05 -16.56 -6.65
CA LEU A 144 24.01 -16.13 -7.60
C LEU A 144 24.32 -14.73 -8.14
N GLU A 145 24.42 -14.62 -9.46
CA GLU A 145 24.46 -13.31 -10.13
C GLU A 145 23.11 -12.61 -10.02
N GLN A 146 23.13 -11.39 -9.49
CA GLN A 146 21.92 -10.58 -9.33
C GLN A 146 21.52 -9.96 -10.67
N ASN A 147 20.50 -10.52 -11.34
CA ASN A 147 19.98 -9.99 -12.59
C ASN A 147 18.52 -9.55 -12.45
N LEU A 148 18.33 -8.25 -12.17
CA LEU A 148 17.02 -7.64 -11.92
C LEU A 148 16.51 -6.81 -13.11
N THR A 149 17.18 -6.89 -14.25
CA THR A 149 16.81 -6.18 -15.49
C THR A 149 15.36 -6.39 -15.95
N PRO A 150 14.68 -7.54 -15.69
CA PRO A 150 13.28 -7.70 -16.08
C PRO A 150 12.31 -6.83 -15.28
N PHE A 151 12.74 -6.22 -14.17
CA PHE A 151 11.88 -5.49 -13.24
C PHE A 151 12.13 -3.97 -13.31
N SER A 152 11.09 -3.20 -13.57
CA SER A 152 11.15 -1.72 -13.61
C SER A 152 10.99 -1.09 -12.20
N ALA A 153 11.59 0.09 -12.03
CA ALA A 153 11.64 0.81 -10.76
C ALA A 153 10.28 1.40 -10.31
N SER A 154 9.35 1.74 -11.21
CA SER A 154 8.09 2.42 -10.84
C SER A 154 6.84 1.52 -10.97
N PRO A 155 6.22 1.08 -9.84
CA PRO A 155 5.11 0.11 -9.81
C PRO A 155 3.71 0.71 -10.04
N TRP A 156 3.49 1.96 -9.65
CA TRP A 156 2.13 2.51 -9.57
C TRP A 156 1.66 3.10 -10.91
N LEU A 157 2.57 3.57 -11.77
CA LEU A 157 2.22 4.05 -13.11
C LEU A 157 1.66 2.92 -14.00
N SER A 158 2.08 1.68 -13.77
CA SER A 158 1.51 0.51 -14.45
C SER A 158 0.07 0.20 -14.03
N LEU A 159 -0.36 0.56 -12.80
CA LEU A 159 -1.76 0.43 -12.38
C LEU A 159 -2.70 1.26 -13.26
N LEU A 160 -2.28 2.45 -13.64
CA LEU A 160 -3.10 3.38 -14.43
C LEU A 160 -3.31 2.90 -15.87
N ARG A 161 -2.55 1.89 -16.31
CA ARG A 161 -2.67 1.28 -17.64
C ARG A 161 -3.56 0.03 -17.65
N VAL A 162 -4.08 -0.39 -16.50
CA VAL A 162 -4.81 -1.66 -16.33
C VAL A 162 -6.21 -1.58 -16.88
N VAL A 163 -6.88 -0.48 -16.57
CA VAL A 163 -8.27 -0.25 -16.93
C VAL A 163 -8.28 0.87 -17.96
N PRO A 164 -8.92 0.67 -19.13
CA PRO A 164 -9.11 1.77 -20.07
C PRO A 164 -10.06 2.80 -19.45
N TYR A 165 -9.50 3.91 -18.98
CA TYR A 165 -10.28 5.04 -18.47
C TYR A 165 -10.71 5.96 -19.61
N PRO A 166 -11.93 6.53 -19.58
CA PRO A 166 -12.26 7.60 -20.48
C PRO A 166 -11.31 8.78 -20.23
N VAL A 167 -10.62 9.21 -21.30
CA VAL A 167 -9.58 10.25 -21.23
C VAL A 167 -10.08 11.58 -20.64
N GLY A 168 -11.39 11.83 -20.70
CA GLY A 168 -12.02 13.01 -20.09
C GLY A 168 -11.91 13.08 -18.56
N LEU A 169 -11.75 11.95 -17.85
CA LEU A 169 -11.65 11.95 -16.37
C LEU A 169 -10.41 12.69 -15.87
N TRP A 170 -9.32 12.66 -16.64
CA TRP A 170 -8.07 13.35 -16.31
C TRP A 170 -8.24 14.86 -16.21
N GLY A 171 -9.17 15.44 -16.99
CA GLY A 171 -9.48 16.87 -16.94
C GLY A 171 -10.64 17.19 -16.01
N VAL A 172 -11.72 16.41 -16.07
CA VAL A 172 -12.98 16.72 -15.35
C VAL A 172 -12.79 16.66 -13.82
N LEU A 173 -12.08 15.65 -13.30
CA LEU A 173 -11.93 15.51 -11.84
C LEU A 173 -11.09 16.65 -11.21
N PRO A 174 -9.92 17.02 -11.75
CA PRO A 174 -9.21 18.22 -11.31
C PRO A 174 -10.00 19.50 -11.49
N LEU A 175 -10.69 19.67 -12.62
CA LEU A 175 -11.49 20.87 -12.89
C LEU A 175 -12.60 21.04 -11.85
N MET A 176 -13.32 19.97 -11.52
CA MET A 176 -14.36 19.99 -10.47
C MET A 176 -13.76 20.32 -9.10
N ALA A 177 -12.56 19.82 -8.79
CA ALA A 177 -11.88 20.13 -7.53
C ALA A 177 -11.50 21.63 -7.46
N VAL A 178 -10.89 22.17 -8.51
CA VAL A 178 -10.54 23.59 -8.60
C VAL A 178 -11.79 24.47 -8.55
N LEU A 179 -12.83 24.16 -9.32
CA LEU A 179 -14.09 24.91 -9.31
C LEU A 179 -14.76 24.88 -7.93
N SER A 180 -14.79 23.72 -7.28
CA SER A 180 -15.30 23.61 -5.91
C SER A 180 -14.49 24.47 -4.94
N ALA A 181 -13.16 24.48 -5.05
CA ALA A 181 -12.28 25.29 -4.22
C ALA A 181 -12.52 26.79 -4.44
N LEU A 182 -12.65 27.23 -5.70
CA LEU A 182 -12.98 28.61 -6.05
C LEU A 182 -14.33 29.05 -5.47
N LEU A 183 -15.37 28.21 -5.57
CA LEU A 183 -16.66 28.49 -4.92
C LEU A 183 -16.54 28.56 -3.39
N GLY A 184 -15.65 27.76 -2.79
CA GLY A 184 -15.36 27.82 -1.36
C GLY A 184 -14.68 29.15 -0.97
N ILE A 185 -13.69 29.58 -1.75
CA ILE A 185 -13.02 30.87 -1.55
C ILE A 185 -14.00 32.02 -1.75
N ALA A 186 -14.84 31.96 -2.78
CA ALA A 186 -15.88 32.94 -3.04
C ALA A 186 -16.87 33.04 -1.86
N LEU A 187 -17.31 31.90 -1.30
CA LEU A 187 -18.17 31.86 -0.11
C LEU A 187 -17.49 32.57 1.08
N SER A 188 -16.23 32.25 1.37
CA SER A 188 -15.47 32.88 2.46
C SER A 188 -15.27 34.38 2.23
N TRP A 189 -14.98 34.80 1.00
CA TRP A 189 -14.78 36.20 0.65
C TRP A 189 -16.08 37.02 0.75
N VAL A 190 -17.19 36.49 0.25
CA VAL A 190 -18.53 37.12 0.37
C VAL A 190 -18.91 37.29 1.84
N LEU A 191 -18.64 36.28 2.68
CA LEU A 191 -18.88 36.36 4.12
C LEU A 191 -18.05 37.47 4.79
N GLN A 192 -16.75 37.55 4.48
CA GLN A 192 -15.87 38.59 5.00
C GLN A 192 -16.32 40.00 4.57
N LYS A 193 -16.67 40.16 3.29
CA LYS A 193 -17.14 41.44 2.76
C LYS A 193 -18.46 41.87 3.40
N GLY A 194 -19.38 40.93 3.65
CA GLY A 194 -20.63 41.19 4.34
C GLY A 194 -20.46 41.68 5.78
N ILE A 195 -19.45 41.17 6.51
CA ILE A 195 -19.16 41.61 7.88
C ILE A 195 -18.47 42.98 7.92
N ASN A 196 -17.55 43.23 6.98
CA ASN A 196 -16.75 44.45 6.97
C ASN A 196 -17.52 45.70 6.53
N ASP A 197 -18.67 45.53 5.87
CA ASP A 197 -19.43 46.62 5.26
C ASP A 197 -20.82 46.72 5.90
N ARG A 198 -20.98 47.63 6.88
CA ARG A 198 -22.21 47.78 7.67
C ARG A 198 -23.45 48.07 6.81
N SER A 199 -23.29 48.71 5.65
CA SER A 199 -24.40 48.98 4.73
C SER A 199 -25.00 47.73 4.09
N ILE A 200 -24.26 46.61 4.08
CA ILE A 200 -24.74 45.32 3.53
C ILE A 200 -25.60 44.57 4.57
N LEU A 201 -25.41 44.88 5.86
CA LEU A 201 -26.11 44.26 6.99
C LEU A 201 -27.48 44.92 7.28
N GLU A 202 -27.84 45.98 6.56
CA GLU A 202 -29.09 46.72 6.75
C GLU A 202 -30.08 46.47 5.61
N GLY A 203 -31.38 46.37 5.95
CA GLY A 203 -32.47 46.30 4.98
C GLY A 203 -32.55 44.99 4.17
N PRO A 204 -33.12 45.00 2.94
CA PRO A 204 -33.31 43.80 2.11
C PRO A 204 -32.00 43.23 1.54
N VAL A 205 -30.90 43.97 1.61
CA VAL A 205 -29.59 43.58 1.06
C VAL A 205 -29.04 42.34 1.77
N ILE A 206 -29.29 42.21 3.09
CA ILE A 206 -28.89 41.02 3.84
C ILE A 206 -29.60 39.75 3.33
N ALA A 207 -30.88 39.85 2.94
CA ALA A 207 -31.62 38.72 2.38
C ALA A 207 -31.02 38.29 1.02
N ILE A 208 -30.58 39.25 0.20
CA ILE A 208 -29.88 38.98 -1.07
C ILE A 208 -28.52 38.30 -0.81
N LEU A 209 -27.74 38.81 0.15
CA LEU A 209 -26.47 38.22 0.55
C LEU A 209 -26.63 36.77 1.01
N LEU A 210 -27.61 36.51 1.88
CA LEU A 210 -27.92 35.16 2.37
C LEU A 210 -28.37 34.24 1.24
N CYS A 211 -29.18 34.74 0.31
CA CYS A 211 -29.58 34.01 -0.90
C CYS A 211 -28.35 33.66 -1.76
N LEU A 212 -27.44 34.61 -1.98
CA LEU A 212 -26.20 34.38 -2.73
C LEU A 212 -25.31 33.32 -2.06
N LEU A 213 -25.12 33.41 -0.74
CA LEU A 213 -24.35 32.41 0.03
C LEU A 213 -24.99 31.01 -0.07
N LEU A 214 -26.31 30.93 -0.01
CA LEU A 214 -27.05 29.68 -0.17
C LEU A 214 -26.87 29.11 -1.59
N VAL A 215 -26.97 29.94 -2.63
CA VAL A 215 -26.74 29.53 -4.02
C VAL A 215 -25.31 29.02 -4.22
N ILE A 216 -24.29 29.74 -3.74
CA ILE A 216 -22.89 29.30 -3.81
C ILE A 216 -22.71 27.97 -3.08
N GLY A 217 -23.30 27.82 -1.89
CA GLY A 217 -23.26 26.59 -1.10
C GLY A 217 -23.88 25.40 -1.83
N ILE A 218 -25.07 25.59 -2.42
CA ILE A 218 -25.77 24.55 -3.20
C ILE A 218 -24.98 24.20 -4.46
N CYS A 219 -24.46 25.17 -5.20
CA CYS A 219 -23.62 24.90 -6.37
C CYS A 219 -22.37 24.10 -5.99
N ARG A 220 -21.67 24.48 -4.91
CA ARG A 220 -20.51 23.74 -4.40
C ARG A 220 -20.88 22.32 -3.98
N ALA A 221 -22.01 22.14 -3.29
CA ALA A 221 -22.51 20.82 -2.91
C ALA A 221 -22.88 19.98 -4.15
N GLY A 222 -23.48 20.58 -5.17
CA GLY A 222 -23.81 19.94 -6.44
C GLY A 222 -22.58 19.44 -7.19
N LEU A 223 -21.50 20.23 -7.25
CA LEU A 223 -20.22 19.78 -7.82
C LEU A 223 -19.63 18.61 -7.02
N GLY A 224 -19.72 18.67 -5.68
CA GLY A 224 -19.30 17.58 -4.81
C GLY A 224 -20.07 16.28 -5.07
N PHE A 225 -21.39 16.38 -5.21
CA PHE A 225 -22.27 15.26 -5.56
C PHE A 225 -21.95 14.70 -6.95
N LEU A 226 -21.83 15.56 -7.97
CA LEU A 226 -21.52 15.13 -9.34
C LEU A 226 -20.17 14.41 -9.40
N ARG A 227 -19.15 14.93 -8.71
CA ARG A 227 -17.86 14.27 -8.58
C ARG A 227 -17.99 12.89 -7.95
N GLN A 228 -18.73 12.78 -6.84
CA GLN A 228 -18.93 11.50 -6.15
C GLN A 228 -19.69 10.50 -7.03
N PHE A 229 -20.71 10.95 -7.76
CA PHE A 229 -21.47 10.13 -8.69
C PHE A 229 -20.58 9.55 -9.81
N ILE A 230 -19.73 10.39 -10.43
CA ILE A 230 -18.76 9.94 -11.43
C ILE A 230 -17.81 8.91 -10.82
N LEU A 231 -17.26 9.17 -9.63
CA LEU A 231 -16.32 8.26 -8.96
C LEU A 231 -16.95 6.90 -8.64
N ILE A 232 -18.22 6.85 -8.24
CA ILE A 232 -18.95 5.59 -8.01
C ILE A 232 -19.10 4.80 -9.31
N LYS A 233 -19.48 5.46 -10.41
CA LYS A 233 -19.61 4.79 -11.72
C LYS A 233 -18.27 4.24 -12.20
N VAL A 234 -17.19 5.01 -12.05
CA VAL A 234 -15.84 4.54 -12.39
C VAL A 234 -15.44 3.34 -11.52
N ASN A 235 -15.71 3.38 -10.21
CA ASN A 235 -15.47 2.25 -9.31
C ASN A 235 -16.18 0.97 -9.76
N MET A 236 -17.44 1.07 -10.16
CA MET A 236 -18.23 -0.07 -10.63
C MET A 236 -17.63 -0.66 -11.90
N VAL A 237 -17.29 0.18 -12.89
CA VAL A 237 -16.67 -0.27 -14.16
C VAL A 237 -15.32 -0.95 -13.93
N ILE A 238 -14.47 -0.41 -13.05
CA ILE A 238 -13.19 -1.06 -12.68
C ILE A 238 -13.46 -2.45 -12.09
N ASN A 239 -14.38 -2.54 -11.14
CA ASN A 239 -14.67 -3.80 -10.46
C ASN A 239 -15.22 -4.85 -11.42
N GLU A 240 -16.16 -4.46 -12.29
CA GLU A 240 -16.75 -5.31 -13.32
C GLU A 240 -15.66 -5.84 -14.26
N TYR A 241 -14.81 -4.95 -14.79
CA TYR A 241 -13.72 -5.33 -15.70
C TYR A 241 -12.72 -6.32 -15.07
N LEU A 242 -12.25 -6.03 -13.85
CA LEU A 242 -11.28 -6.90 -13.16
C LEU A 242 -11.88 -8.25 -12.79
N THR A 243 -13.14 -8.25 -12.34
CA THR A 243 -13.87 -9.46 -11.97
C THR A 243 -14.16 -10.33 -13.19
N GLU A 244 -14.63 -9.73 -14.29
CA GLU A 244 -14.86 -10.44 -15.54
C GLU A 244 -13.58 -11.08 -16.07
N ARG A 245 -12.46 -10.34 -16.05
CA ARG A 245 -11.15 -10.88 -16.45
C ARG A 245 -10.70 -12.05 -15.57
N PHE A 246 -10.92 -11.95 -14.26
CA PHE A 246 -10.62 -13.04 -13.34
C PHE A 246 -11.48 -14.27 -13.60
N ILE A 247 -12.80 -14.10 -13.76
CA ILE A 247 -13.75 -15.19 -14.07
C ILE A 247 -13.37 -15.84 -15.40
N LYS A 248 -13.14 -15.07 -16.45
CA LYS A 248 -12.67 -15.60 -17.75
C LYS A 248 -11.38 -16.40 -17.59
N GLY A 249 -10.40 -15.86 -16.85
CA GLY A 249 -9.15 -16.56 -16.56
C GLY A 249 -9.32 -17.85 -15.77
N ALA A 250 -10.32 -17.92 -14.87
CA ALA A 250 -10.63 -19.11 -14.09
C ALA A 250 -11.33 -20.21 -14.89
N PHE A 251 -12.28 -19.84 -15.76
CA PHE A 251 -13.08 -20.80 -16.54
C PHE A 251 -12.42 -21.23 -17.85
N TYR A 252 -11.68 -20.35 -18.53
CA TYR A 252 -11.08 -20.63 -19.84
C TYR A 252 -9.60 -21.05 -19.78
N SER A 253 -8.98 -21.13 -18.61
CA SER A 253 -7.63 -21.68 -18.47
C SER A 253 -7.59 -23.17 -18.84
N ARG A 254 -6.46 -23.67 -19.38
CA ARG A 254 -6.32 -25.11 -19.65
C ARG A 254 -6.38 -25.89 -18.34
N ALA A 255 -6.89 -27.13 -18.41
CA ALA A 255 -7.02 -28.00 -17.25
C ALA A 255 -5.68 -28.14 -16.51
N GLY A 256 -5.68 -27.87 -15.20
CA GLY A 256 -4.50 -27.95 -14.33
C GLY A 256 -3.70 -26.64 -14.19
N GLU A 257 -3.91 -25.64 -15.05
CA GLU A 257 -3.17 -24.38 -15.00
C GLU A 257 -3.73 -23.38 -13.98
N PHE A 258 -5.02 -23.48 -13.61
CA PHE A 258 -5.61 -22.63 -12.57
C PHE A 258 -5.49 -23.28 -11.18
N PRO A 259 -4.89 -22.61 -10.19
CA PRO A 259 -4.90 -23.06 -8.82
C PRO A 259 -6.31 -22.88 -8.25
N ALA A 260 -7.12 -23.92 -8.38
CA ALA A 260 -8.49 -23.97 -7.84
C ALA A 260 -8.53 -24.13 -6.31
N SER A 261 -7.52 -23.62 -5.58
CA SER A 261 -7.52 -23.63 -4.12
C SER A 261 -8.42 -22.50 -3.60
N SER A 262 -9.15 -22.78 -2.52
CA SER A 262 -9.97 -21.75 -1.83
C SER A 262 -9.12 -20.54 -1.42
N PHE A 263 -7.89 -20.81 -0.97
CA PHE A 263 -6.89 -19.80 -0.63
C PHE A 263 -6.57 -18.87 -1.80
N PHE A 264 -6.28 -19.43 -2.99
CA PHE A 264 -5.95 -18.64 -4.17
C PHE A 264 -7.12 -17.75 -4.61
N ILE A 265 -8.33 -18.31 -4.71
CA ILE A 265 -9.52 -17.58 -5.13
C ILE A 265 -9.79 -16.41 -4.19
N ARG A 266 -9.77 -16.65 -2.88
CA ARG A 266 -9.97 -15.60 -1.87
C ARG A 266 -8.87 -14.55 -1.93
N SER A 267 -7.62 -14.96 -2.08
CA SER A 267 -6.49 -14.03 -2.20
C SER A 267 -6.59 -13.15 -3.44
N SER A 268 -7.03 -13.71 -4.56
CA SER A 268 -7.21 -13.01 -5.84
C SER A 268 -8.35 -12.00 -5.80
N ILE A 269 -9.50 -12.36 -5.21
CA ILE A 269 -10.63 -11.43 -5.01
C ILE A 269 -10.20 -10.23 -4.16
N ARG A 270 -9.46 -10.49 -3.08
CA ARG A 270 -8.91 -9.43 -2.23
C ARG A 270 -7.89 -8.56 -2.96
N ASP A 271 -7.07 -9.15 -3.83
CA ASP A 271 -6.13 -8.37 -4.63
C ASP A 271 -6.86 -7.51 -5.67
N ILE A 272 -7.95 -7.98 -6.27
CA ILE A 272 -8.85 -7.17 -7.11
C ILE A 272 -9.39 -5.97 -6.32
N GLN A 273 -9.87 -6.18 -5.08
CA GLN A 273 -10.35 -5.09 -4.21
C GLN A 273 -9.23 -4.08 -3.89
N ARG A 274 -8.00 -4.54 -3.61
CA ARG A 274 -6.85 -3.65 -3.37
C ARG A 274 -6.50 -2.81 -4.59
N ILE A 275 -6.49 -3.41 -5.78
CA ILE A 275 -6.26 -2.72 -7.05
C ILE A 275 -7.35 -1.67 -7.28
N GLN A 276 -8.61 -2.04 -7.09
CA GLN A 276 -9.75 -1.12 -7.19
C GLN A 276 -9.60 0.05 -6.21
N ASN A 277 -9.35 -0.23 -4.93
CA ASN A 277 -9.18 0.81 -3.90
C ASN A 277 -8.04 1.77 -4.23
N ALA A 278 -6.93 1.26 -4.77
CA ALA A 278 -5.80 2.08 -5.20
C ALA A 278 -6.15 2.99 -6.37
N LEU A 279 -6.77 2.45 -7.42
CA LEU A 279 -7.21 3.21 -8.59
C LEU A 279 -8.24 4.27 -8.20
N SER A 280 -9.16 3.94 -7.30
CA SER A 280 -10.16 4.85 -6.80
C SER A 280 -9.58 5.92 -5.89
N SER A 281 -8.60 5.59 -5.05
CA SER A 281 -7.87 6.57 -4.24
C SER A 281 -7.04 7.52 -5.12
N PHE A 282 -6.47 7.00 -6.21
CA PHE A 282 -5.79 7.83 -7.21
C PHE A 282 -6.76 8.87 -7.81
N LEU A 283 -7.89 8.42 -8.33
CA LEU A 283 -8.86 9.27 -9.04
C LEU A 283 -9.62 10.23 -8.11
N SER A 284 -9.93 9.79 -6.88
CA SER A 284 -10.74 10.57 -5.94
C SER A 284 -9.94 11.57 -5.11
N ILE A 285 -8.65 11.29 -4.86
CA ILE A 285 -7.79 12.08 -3.97
C ILE A 285 -6.54 12.56 -4.70
N LEU A 286 -5.64 11.66 -5.12
CA LEU A 286 -4.31 12.08 -5.61
C LEU A 286 -4.40 13.00 -6.83
N LEU A 287 -5.23 12.66 -7.81
CA LEU A 287 -5.41 13.46 -9.02
C LEU A 287 -6.05 14.84 -8.72
N PRO A 288 -7.24 14.94 -8.11
CA PRO A 288 -7.88 16.23 -7.84
C PRO A 288 -7.19 17.05 -6.75
N GLU A 289 -6.89 16.47 -5.59
CA GLU A 289 -6.28 17.19 -4.47
C GLU A 289 -4.81 17.51 -4.77
N GLY A 290 -4.08 16.61 -5.45
CA GLY A 290 -2.71 16.87 -5.89
C GLY A 290 -2.62 18.01 -6.90
N THR A 291 -3.53 18.04 -7.88
CA THR A 291 -3.62 19.17 -8.83
C THR A 291 -3.96 20.48 -8.10
N LEU A 292 -4.91 20.45 -7.16
CA LEU A 292 -5.27 21.63 -6.37
C LEU A 292 -4.07 22.16 -5.57
N VAL A 293 -3.31 21.28 -4.91
CA VAL A 293 -2.09 21.67 -4.19
C VAL A 293 -1.05 22.29 -5.11
N ILE A 294 -0.86 21.76 -6.32
CA ILE A 294 0.05 22.33 -7.32
C ILE A 294 -0.42 23.74 -7.71
N CYS A 295 -1.71 23.93 -8.00
CA CYS A 295 -2.27 25.24 -8.31
C CYS A 295 -2.04 26.25 -7.17
N LEU A 296 -2.27 25.83 -5.92
CA LEU A 296 -2.04 26.69 -4.74
C LEU A 296 -0.55 27.04 -4.58
N LEU A 297 0.35 26.09 -4.82
CA LEU A 297 1.79 26.36 -4.81
C LEU A 297 2.19 27.37 -5.89
N VAL A 298 1.65 27.25 -7.10
CA VAL A 298 1.95 28.18 -8.20
C VAL A 298 1.54 29.61 -7.80
N VAL A 299 0.38 29.78 -7.17
CA VAL A 299 -0.08 31.09 -6.66
C VAL A 299 0.90 31.64 -5.62
N ILE A 300 1.37 30.82 -4.68
CA ILE A 300 2.32 31.28 -3.65
C ILE A 300 3.68 31.63 -4.29
N ALA A 301 4.22 30.76 -5.13
CA ALA A 301 5.54 30.91 -5.74
C ALA A 301 5.63 32.09 -6.72
N TRP A 302 4.53 32.40 -7.41
CA TRP A 302 4.44 33.56 -8.31
C TRP A 302 4.53 34.89 -7.55
N ASN A 303 3.94 34.95 -6.36
CA ASN A 303 3.85 36.18 -5.57
C ASN A 303 4.98 36.34 -4.57
N SER A 304 5.56 35.24 -4.07
CA SER A 304 6.69 35.25 -3.14
C SER A 304 7.59 34.04 -3.39
N THR A 305 8.80 34.28 -3.87
CA THR A 305 9.79 33.23 -4.11
C THR A 305 10.20 32.52 -2.81
N SER A 306 10.37 33.27 -1.71
CA SER A 306 10.73 32.70 -0.40
C SER A 306 9.62 31.82 0.17
N GLY A 307 8.37 32.28 0.07
CA GLY A 307 7.19 31.49 0.46
C GLY A 307 7.04 30.22 -0.38
N GLY A 308 7.19 30.33 -1.70
CA GLY A 308 7.10 29.19 -2.61
C GLY A 308 8.15 28.12 -2.34
N LEU A 309 9.41 28.52 -2.12
CA LEU A 309 10.49 27.58 -1.78
C LEU A 309 10.22 26.86 -0.46
N PHE A 310 9.74 27.58 0.56
CA PHE A 310 9.35 27.01 1.84
C PHE A 310 8.22 25.98 1.69
N SER A 311 7.20 26.27 0.88
CA SER A 311 6.11 25.34 0.53
C SER A 311 6.60 24.08 -0.18
N VAL A 312 7.52 24.21 -1.14
CA VAL A 312 8.13 23.06 -1.84
C VAL A 312 8.86 22.16 -0.85
N ILE A 313 9.67 22.74 0.03
CA ILE A 313 10.44 21.99 1.02
C ILE A 313 9.51 21.22 1.95
N TYR A 314 8.47 21.87 2.48
CA TYR A 314 7.47 21.23 3.33
C TYR A 314 6.84 20.02 2.63
N MET A 315 6.38 20.18 1.39
CA MET A 315 5.74 19.10 0.65
C MET A 315 6.70 17.97 0.27
N ALA A 316 7.94 18.29 -0.10
CA ALA A 316 8.96 17.28 -0.40
C ALA A 316 9.30 16.44 0.84
N VAL A 317 9.41 17.08 2.01
CA VAL A 317 9.67 16.39 3.28
C VAL A 317 8.51 15.48 3.67
N THR A 318 7.27 15.98 3.66
CA THR A 318 6.10 15.16 4.02
C THR A 318 5.89 14.01 3.04
N ALA A 319 6.05 14.24 1.74
CA ALA A 319 5.98 13.19 0.72
C ALA A 319 7.09 12.13 0.89
N CYS A 320 8.32 12.54 1.20
CA CYS A 320 9.43 11.62 1.45
C CYS A 320 9.20 10.75 2.70
N LEU A 321 8.70 11.35 3.78
CA LEU A 321 8.33 10.62 4.99
C LEU A 321 7.20 9.61 4.72
N ALA A 322 6.16 10.03 4.00
CA ALA A 322 5.05 9.15 3.60
C ALA A 322 5.54 7.99 2.73
N TYR A 323 6.36 8.27 1.71
CA TYR A 323 6.92 7.24 0.83
C TYR A 323 7.79 6.24 1.57
N ARG A 324 8.71 6.70 2.44
CA ARG A 324 9.58 5.81 3.24
C ARG A 324 8.76 4.88 4.13
N ASN A 325 7.67 5.40 4.68
CA ASN A 325 6.82 4.67 5.61
C ASN A 325 5.84 3.70 4.92
N SER A 326 5.49 3.94 3.65
CA SER A 326 4.57 3.10 2.88
C SER A 326 4.96 1.62 2.90
N ASN A 327 6.24 1.32 2.71
CA ASN A 327 6.79 -0.03 2.77
C ASN A 327 6.49 -0.78 4.07
N THR A 328 6.57 -0.12 5.21
CA THR A 328 6.28 -0.73 6.51
C THR A 328 4.79 -0.97 6.67
N ASN A 329 3.96 -0.05 6.19
CA ASN A 329 2.51 -0.18 6.26
C ASN A 329 2.01 -1.34 5.41
N THR A 330 2.51 -1.47 4.18
CA THR A 330 2.16 -2.60 3.30
C THR A 330 2.47 -3.94 3.96
N TYR A 331 3.62 -4.05 4.65
CA TYR A 331 3.93 -5.25 5.42
C TYR A 331 2.90 -5.50 6.54
N GLN A 332 2.62 -4.50 7.37
CA GLN A 332 1.67 -4.63 8.49
C GLN A 332 0.26 -5.05 8.00
N PHE A 333 -0.23 -4.43 6.93
CA PHE A 333 -1.51 -4.81 6.31
C PHE A 333 -1.47 -6.21 5.67
N SER A 334 -0.36 -6.60 5.04
CA SER A 334 -0.19 -7.96 4.51
C SER A 334 -0.22 -9.01 5.62
N HIS A 335 0.47 -8.74 6.73
CA HIS A 335 0.52 -9.62 7.90
C HIS A 335 -0.85 -9.74 8.57
N LEU A 336 -1.56 -8.62 8.76
CA LEU A 336 -2.94 -8.64 9.21
C LEU A 336 -3.82 -9.48 8.29
N SER A 337 -3.69 -9.32 6.97
CA SER A 337 -4.50 -10.07 6.00
C SER A 337 -4.24 -11.58 6.02
N GLN A 338 -3.03 -11.99 6.40
CA GLN A 338 -2.67 -13.39 6.63
C GLN A 338 -3.28 -13.89 7.94
N LEU A 339 -3.13 -13.15 9.04
CA LEU A 339 -3.71 -13.50 10.35
C LEU A 339 -5.22 -13.70 10.24
N SER A 340 -5.93 -12.73 9.64
CA SER A 340 -7.38 -12.85 9.41
C SER A 340 -7.74 -14.01 8.49
N GLY A 341 -6.95 -14.26 7.43
CA GLY A 341 -7.18 -15.38 6.52
C GLY A 341 -7.00 -16.74 7.20
N GLY A 342 -5.93 -16.91 7.99
CA GLY A 342 -5.67 -18.13 8.74
C GLY A 342 -6.70 -18.37 9.84
N ASN A 343 -7.17 -17.31 10.51
CA ASN A 343 -8.27 -17.41 11.48
C ASN A 343 -9.57 -17.89 10.83
N GLU A 344 -9.95 -17.28 9.70
CA GLU A 344 -11.18 -17.64 8.99
C GLU A 344 -11.13 -19.08 8.47
N GLU A 345 -9.98 -19.52 7.96
CA GLU A 345 -9.79 -20.88 7.46
C GLU A 345 -9.78 -21.93 8.59
N ALA A 346 -9.08 -21.66 9.69
CA ALA A 346 -9.09 -22.53 10.86
C ALA A 346 -10.51 -22.68 11.43
N LEU A 347 -11.25 -21.57 11.49
CA LEU A 347 -12.64 -21.58 11.94
C LEU A 347 -13.54 -22.35 10.97
N THR A 348 -13.36 -22.18 9.66
CA THR A 348 -14.13 -22.91 8.64
C THR A 348 -13.88 -24.41 8.74
N ARG A 349 -12.61 -24.82 8.88
CA ARG A 349 -12.23 -26.23 9.04
C ARG A 349 -12.88 -26.83 10.27
N ASP A 350 -12.73 -26.17 11.42
CA ASP A 350 -13.27 -26.69 12.68
C ASP A 350 -14.81 -26.68 12.68
N ALA A 351 -15.44 -25.70 12.03
CA ALA A 351 -16.90 -25.65 11.84
C ALA A 351 -17.43 -26.80 10.97
N LEU A 352 -16.71 -27.17 9.89
CA LEU A 352 -17.07 -28.32 9.07
C LEU A 352 -16.91 -29.66 9.81
N SER A 353 -16.01 -29.72 10.79
CA SER A 353 -15.79 -30.89 11.66
C SER A 353 -16.45 -30.76 13.03
N MET A 354 -17.45 -29.89 13.19
CA MET A 354 -18.00 -29.54 14.51
C MET A 354 -18.53 -30.76 15.27
N THR A 355 -19.21 -31.68 14.59
CA THR A 355 -19.75 -32.92 15.19
C THR A 355 -18.64 -33.78 15.79
N ASN A 356 -17.53 -33.93 15.07
CA ASN A 356 -16.41 -34.74 15.55
C ASN A 356 -15.72 -34.09 16.76
N ILE A 357 -15.68 -32.76 16.80
CA ILE A 357 -15.10 -32.00 17.91
C ILE A 357 -16.00 -32.08 19.15
N THR A 358 -17.33 -32.00 18.97
CA THR A 358 -18.29 -32.15 20.07
C THR A 358 -18.27 -33.55 20.65
N ASP A 359 -18.22 -34.57 19.79
CA ASP A 359 -18.19 -35.98 20.21
C ASP A 359 -16.88 -36.31 20.96
N ALA A 360 -15.78 -35.65 20.61
CA ALA A 360 -14.50 -35.77 21.31
C ALA A 360 -14.39 -34.90 22.58
N GLY A 361 -15.39 -34.08 22.91
CA GLY A 361 -15.41 -33.25 24.13
C GLY A 361 -14.49 -32.02 24.11
N HIS A 362 -13.90 -31.66 22.95
CA HIS A 362 -12.94 -30.55 22.82
C HIS A 362 -13.58 -29.20 22.45
N LEU A 363 -14.91 -29.08 22.56
CA LEU A 363 -15.64 -27.88 22.11
C LEU A 363 -15.18 -26.59 22.82
N GLN A 364 -15.04 -26.63 24.14
CA GLN A 364 -14.63 -25.46 24.94
C GLN A 364 -13.20 -25.02 24.61
N GLU A 365 -12.27 -25.96 24.48
CA GLU A 365 -10.88 -25.70 24.11
C GLU A 365 -10.78 -25.04 22.73
N ARG A 366 -11.56 -25.54 21.76
CA ARG A 366 -11.62 -24.97 20.40
C ARG A 366 -12.27 -23.59 20.38
N PHE A 367 -13.29 -23.36 21.21
CA PHE A 367 -13.88 -22.04 21.38
C PHE A 367 -12.84 -21.03 21.91
N GLU A 368 -12.12 -21.35 22.98
CA GLU A 368 -11.07 -20.50 23.55
C GLU A 368 -9.90 -20.26 22.57
N TYR A 369 -9.55 -21.28 21.78
CA TYR A 369 -8.57 -21.16 20.71
C TYR A 369 -8.99 -20.12 19.66
N HIS A 370 -10.23 -20.17 19.16
CA HIS A 370 -10.71 -19.20 18.16
C HIS A 370 -10.88 -17.80 18.75
N LEU A 371 -11.33 -17.69 20.00
CA LEU A 371 -11.48 -16.41 20.70
C LEU A 371 -10.13 -15.72 20.89
N SER A 372 -9.13 -16.42 21.42
CA SER A 372 -7.78 -15.87 21.62
C SER A 372 -7.12 -15.43 20.31
N ARG A 373 -7.31 -16.18 19.22
CA ARG A 373 -6.83 -15.78 17.88
C ARG A 373 -7.51 -14.52 17.35
N GLN A 374 -8.80 -14.36 17.63
CA GLN A 374 -9.53 -13.16 17.26
C GLN A 374 -9.07 -11.95 18.07
N GLU A 375 -8.80 -12.11 19.37
CA GLU A 375 -8.24 -11.07 20.23
C GLU A 375 -6.84 -10.61 19.76
N LEU A 376 -5.98 -11.55 19.35
CA LEU A 376 -4.68 -11.20 18.77
C LEU A 376 -4.81 -10.41 17.47
N ALA A 377 -5.74 -10.82 16.59
CA ALA A 377 -5.99 -10.10 15.35
C ALA A 377 -6.55 -8.69 15.60
N THR A 378 -7.49 -8.52 16.53
CA THR A 378 -8.04 -7.19 16.88
C THR A 378 -7.01 -6.31 17.56
N ALA A 379 -6.15 -6.85 18.42
CA ALA A 379 -5.02 -6.13 19.00
C ALA A 379 -4.04 -5.65 17.91
N HIS A 380 -3.80 -6.46 16.88
CA HIS A 380 -2.97 -6.05 15.76
C HIS A 380 -3.64 -4.95 14.93
N ILE A 381 -4.94 -5.07 14.63
CA ILE A 381 -5.74 -4.04 13.94
C ILE A 381 -5.67 -2.71 14.68
N SER A 382 -5.88 -2.73 16.00
CA SER A 382 -5.87 -1.52 16.81
C SER A 382 -4.48 -0.86 16.82
N SER A 383 -3.41 -1.65 16.92
CA SER A 383 -2.04 -1.13 16.85
C SER A 383 -1.74 -0.45 15.50
N ILE A 384 -2.19 -1.04 14.39
CA ILE A 384 -2.04 -0.46 13.05
C ILE A 384 -2.85 0.84 12.95
N ALA A 385 -4.12 0.83 13.38
CA ALA A 385 -5.00 1.99 13.34
C ALA A 385 -4.45 3.16 14.17
N ILE A 386 -3.99 2.91 15.40
CA ILE A 386 -3.39 3.92 16.27
C ILE A 386 -2.12 4.48 15.63
N SER A 387 -1.24 3.61 15.12
CA SER A 387 0.00 4.06 14.48
C SER A 387 -0.26 4.89 13.21
N ALA A 388 -1.31 4.58 12.45
CA ALA A 388 -1.73 5.37 11.29
C ALA A 388 -2.29 6.74 11.73
N GLY A 389 -3.14 6.76 12.77
CA GLY A 389 -3.68 7.98 13.36
C GLY A 389 -2.60 8.92 13.90
N LEU A 390 -1.64 8.41 14.66
CA LEU A 390 -0.50 9.18 15.17
C LEU A 390 0.35 9.79 14.04
N ARG A 391 0.50 9.08 12.92
CA ARG A 391 1.22 9.58 11.75
C ARG A 391 0.43 10.67 11.01
N SER A 392 -0.90 10.53 10.88
CA SER A 392 -1.75 11.59 10.35
C SER A 392 -1.67 12.84 11.20
N LEU A 393 -1.78 12.69 12.53
CA LEU A 393 -1.64 13.79 13.49
C LEU A 393 -0.27 14.47 13.38
N PHE A 394 0.81 13.71 13.23
CA PHE A 394 2.15 14.28 13.05
C PHE A 394 2.25 15.12 11.77
N ILE A 395 1.66 14.67 10.66
CA ILE A 395 1.64 15.44 9.40
C ILE A 395 0.78 16.70 9.56
N GLU A 396 -0.37 16.61 10.23
CA GLU A 396 -1.22 17.77 10.54
C GLU A 396 -0.49 18.80 11.41
N ALA A 397 0.23 18.35 12.44
CA ALA A 397 1.04 19.21 13.29
C ALA A 397 2.17 19.88 12.50
N CYS A 398 2.87 19.14 11.63
CA CYS A 398 3.84 19.72 10.71
C CYS A 398 3.19 20.75 9.78
N GLY A 399 1.97 20.50 9.32
CA GLY A 399 1.17 21.42 8.53
C GLY A 399 0.84 22.72 9.26
N ALA A 400 0.50 22.64 10.55
CA ALA A 400 0.26 23.81 11.39
C ALA A 400 1.54 24.65 11.58
N VAL A 401 2.68 24.00 11.86
CA VAL A 401 3.98 24.67 11.95
C VAL A 401 4.35 25.34 10.63
N TYR A 402 4.12 24.65 9.51
CA TYR A 402 4.32 25.21 8.18
C TYR A 402 3.42 26.43 7.93
N ALA A 403 2.14 26.39 8.27
CA ALA A 403 1.23 27.52 8.07
C ALA A 403 1.67 28.75 8.88
N ILE A 404 2.10 28.56 10.13
CA ILE A 404 2.66 29.63 10.98
C ILE A 404 3.98 30.16 10.43
N GLY A 405 4.88 29.26 10.00
CA GLY A 405 6.16 29.63 9.41
C GLY A 405 6.00 30.42 8.10
N LEU A 406 5.06 30.00 7.25
CA LEU A 406 4.72 30.71 6.02
C LEU A 406 4.16 32.10 6.35
N PHE A 407 3.26 32.21 7.33
CA PHE A 407 2.73 33.49 7.79
C PHE A 407 3.84 34.44 8.28
N ALA A 408 4.77 33.95 9.09
CA ALA A 408 5.90 34.73 9.59
C ALA A 408 6.82 35.24 8.46
N LEU A 409 7.15 34.37 7.49
CA LEU A 409 7.94 34.74 6.31
C LEU A 409 7.24 35.81 5.46
N LEU A 410 5.93 35.64 5.23
CA LEU A 410 5.17 36.59 4.42
C LEU A 410 4.97 37.93 5.11
N ILE A 411 4.85 37.96 6.45
CA ILE A 411 4.85 39.20 7.22
C ILE A 411 6.18 39.95 7.05
N ALA A 412 7.32 39.25 7.09
CA ALA A 412 8.61 39.89 6.88
C ALA A 412 8.69 40.58 5.51
N ASN A 413 8.22 39.90 4.45
CA ASN A 413 8.14 40.48 3.11
C ASN A 413 7.14 41.65 3.03
N TYR A 414 6.04 41.59 3.78
CA TYR A 414 5.09 42.71 3.87
C TYR A 414 5.70 43.93 4.56
N ILE A 415 6.44 43.73 5.65
CA ILE A 415 7.14 44.82 6.36
C ILE A 415 8.20 45.46 5.45
N ASN A 416 8.89 44.67 4.63
CA ASN A 416 9.85 45.17 3.64
C ASN A 416 9.21 45.92 2.46
N GLY A 417 7.88 45.87 2.33
CA GLY A 417 7.13 46.53 1.26
C GLY A 417 7.04 45.72 -0.04
N ASP A 418 7.51 44.47 -0.05
CA ASP A 418 7.51 43.62 -1.25
C ASP A 418 6.11 43.07 -1.61
N VAL A 419 5.20 43.00 -0.63
CA VAL A 419 3.90 42.31 -0.73
C VAL A 419 2.81 43.18 -0.12
N SER A 420 1.63 43.25 -0.76
CA SER A 420 0.44 43.93 -0.20
C SER A 420 -0.30 43.07 0.83
N TYR A 421 -1.03 43.70 1.77
CA TYR A 421 -1.78 42.97 2.80
C TYR A 421 -2.78 41.96 2.23
N SER A 422 -3.49 42.33 1.16
CA SER A 422 -4.44 41.44 0.49
C SER A 422 -3.74 40.21 -0.10
N LEU A 423 -2.57 40.39 -0.70
CA LEU A 423 -1.81 39.32 -1.31
C LEU A 423 -1.20 38.39 -0.25
N LEU A 424 -0.74 38.95 0.87
CA LEU A 424 -0.32 38.19 2.04
C LEU A 424 -1.44 37.26 2.52
N MET A 425 -2.65 37.78 2.73
CA MET A 425 -3.77 36.99 3.22
C MET A 425 -4.15 35.86 2.26
N VAL A 426 -4.16 36.12 0.95
CA VAL A 426 -4.42 35.08 -0.05
C VAL A 426 -3.37 33.96 0.01
N MET A 427 -2.08 34.31 0.05
CA MET A 427 -1.01 33.31 0.11
C MET A 427 -1.05 32.47 1.40
N VAL A 428 -1.39 33.07 2.53
CA VAL A 428 -1.53 32.37 3.82
C VAL A 428 -2.71 31.39 3.77
N ILE A 429 -3.84 31.81 3.21
CA ILE A 429 -5.01 30.94 3.01
C ILE A 429 -4.65 29.78 2.07
N CYS A 430 -3.98 30.05 0.95
CA CYS A 430 -3.50 29.01 0.04
C CYS A 430 -2.56 28.02 0.73
N GLY A 431 -1.63 28.51 1.55
CA GLY A 431 -0.72 27.67 2.33
C GLY A 431 -1.46 26.81 3.35
N TYR A 432 -2.41 27.40 4.07
CA TYR A 432 -3.26 26.66 5.01
C TYR A 432 -4.03 25.54 4.30
N PHE A 433 -4.71 25.84 3.18
CA PHE A 433 -5.41 24.82 2.38
C PHE A 433 -4.47 23.71 1.91
N ALA A 434 -3.29 24.06 1.39
CA ALA A 434 -2.29 23.06 0.99
C ALA A 434 -1.88 22.15 2.17
N SER A 435 -1.72 22.73 3.36
CA SER A 435 -1.35 21.97 4.56
C SER A 435 -2.46 20.99 4.99
N THR A 436 -3.74 21.38 4.90
CA THR A 436 -4.89 20.53 5.25
C THR A 436 -5.11 19.35 4.30
N LEU A 437 -4.62 19.44 3.06
CA LEU A 437 -4.73 18.37 2.06
C LEU A 437 -3.60 17.34 2.17
N MET A 438 -2.46 17.72 2.75
CA MET A 438 -1.29 16.84 2.84
C MET A 438 -1.52 15.52 3.57
N PRO A 439 -2.24 15.45 4.72
CA PRO A 439 -2.48 14.18 5.39
C PRO A 439 -3.18 13.16 4.49
N ARG A 440 -4.20 13.60 3.73
CA ARG A 440 -4.93 12.74 2.79
C ARG A 440 -4.05 12.25 1.66
N LEU A 441 -3.28 13.16 1.05
CA LEU A 441 -2.33 12.82 -0.01
C LEU A 441 -1.27 11.81 0.47
N CYS A 442 -0.76 11.98 1.68
CA CYS A 442 0.21 11.07 2.29
C CYS A 442 -0.39 9.69 2.56
N MET A 443 -1.65 9.60 3.01
CA MET A 443 -2.32 8.33 3.23
C MET A 443 -2.52 7.56 1.92
N VAL A 444 -2.87 8.25 0.84
CA VAL A 444 -3.11 7.62 -0.47
C VAL A 444 -1.86 6.94 -1.04
N ILE A 445 -0.66 7.45 -0.74
CA ILE A 445 0.60 6.80 -1.16
C ILE A 445 0.65 5.34 -0.66
N ASN A 446 0.15 5.07 0.55
CA ASN A 446 0.13 3.70 1.09
C ASN A 446 -0.85 2.81 0.32
N THR A 447 -2.07 3.30 0.08
CA THR A 447 -3.09 2.56 -0.68
C THR A 447 -2.63 2.29 -2.12
N LEU A 448 -1.93 3.24 -2.73
CA LEU A 448 -1.33 3.06 -4.06
C LEU A 448 -0.21 2.03 -4.06
N ALA A 449 0.67 2.05 -3.06
CA ALA A 449 1.72 1.05 -2.92
C ALA A 449 1.12 -0.36 -2.77
N GLU A 450 0.09 -0.52 -1.93
CA GLU A 450 -0.62 -1.78 -1.73
C GLU A 450 -1.31 -2.28 -3.00
N GLY A 451 -2.03 -1.41 -3.69
CA GLY A 451 -2.67 -1.80 -4.96
C GLY A 451 -1.65 -2.14 -6.03
N ALA A 452 -0.50 -1.46 -6.06
CA ALA A 452 0.54 -1.74 -7.04
C ALA A 452 1.19 -3.10 -6.78
N ASP A 453 1.43 -3.43 -5.51
CA ASP A 453 1.90 -4.75 -5.10
C ASP A 453 0.89 -5.84 -5.47
N ALA A 454 -0.40 -5.64 -5.17
CA ALA A 454 -1.48 -6.55 -5.55
C ALA A 454 -1.55 -6.73 -7.08
N PHE A 455 -1.37 -5.65 -7.83
CA PHE A 455 -1.38 -5.67 -9.28
C PHE A 455 -0.21 -6.44 -9.88
N ILE A 456 0.99 -6.30 -9.33
CA ILE A 456 2.15 -7.08 -9.77
C ILE A 456 1.88 -8.57 -9.58
N GLN A 457 1.34 -8.96 -8.42
CA GLN A 457 1.00 -10.37 -8.16
C GLN A 457 -0.11 -10.86 -9.11
N TYR A 458 -1.13 -10.04 -9.34
CA TYR A 458 -2.22 -10.34 -10.28
C TYR A 458 -1.72 -10.48 -11.74
N GLN A 459 -0.89 -9.55 -12.22
CA GLN A 459 -0.29 -9.62 -13.56
C GLN A 459 0.63 -10.81 -13.71
N ALA A 460 1.46 -11.10 -12.72
CA ALA A 460 2.41 -12.20 -12.81
C ALA A 460 1.72 -13.57 -12.95
N PHE A 461 0.41 -13.63 -12.71
CA PHE A 461 -0.45 -14.79 -12.95
C PHE A 461 -1.25 -14.68 -14.27
N HIS A 462 -1.75 -13.50 -14.64
CA HIS A 462 -2.67 -13.29 -15.77
C HIS A 462 -2.06 -12.72 -17.07
N ALA A 463 -0.83 -12.19 -17.05
CA ALA A 463 -0.20 -11.55 -18.21
C ALA A 463 0.29 -12.53 -19.29
N ASP A 464 0.34 -13.83 -18.98
CA ASP A 464 0.86 -14.87 -19.87
C ASP A 464 -0.22 -15.83 -20.40
N ARG A 465 -1.50 -15.43 -20.34
CA ARG A 465 -2.64 -16.27 -20.76
C ARG A 465 -3.59 -15.59 -21.76
N SER A 466 -3.15 -14.46 -22.34
CA SER A 466 -3.83 -13.77 -23.45
C SER A 466 -3.16 -14.09 -24.77
#